data_AF-A0A3N4L479-F1
#
_entry.id   AF-A0A3N4L479-F1
#
_cell.length_a   1.000
_cell.length_b   1.000
_cell.length_c   1.000
_cell.angle_alpha   90.00
_cell.angle_beta   90.00
_cell.angle_gamma   90.00
#
_symmetry.space_group_name_H-M   'P 1'
#
loop_
_entity.id
_entity.type
_entity.pdbx_description
1 polymer ?
#
loop_
_entity_poly.entity_id
_entity_poly.type
_entity_poly.pdbx_seq_one_letter_code
_entity_poly.pdbx_strand_id
1 'polypeptide(L)'
;MAQADPAIIARAFTDLGAQIPLISNHPTVQTLDQVQNFQEVRGQFRRHDEQFTQLQRTLDGMERGLDEMRREFRLSLDQISRDQTLLPLRLYNASCGNIAHLRYPVGVQAQAITRDNLLTFTVLECQQLAVALGLPALLPNVTVMDRRKQIASYLGVSI
;
A
#
# COMPACT_ATOMS: atom_id res chain seq x y z
N MET A 1 15.91 -27.17 17.74
CA MET A 1 17.02 -27.90 17.11
C MET A 1 16.56 -29.33 16.91
N ALA A 2 16.14 -29.70 15.69
CA ALA A 2 15.61 -31.04 15.41
C ALA A 2 16.77 -31.98 15.04
N GLN A 3 17.02 -32.98 15.88
CA GLN A 3 17.94 -34.08 15.60
C GLN A 3 17.38 -34.94 14.47
N ALA A 4 18.18 -35.17 13.43
CA ALA A 4 17.87 -36.14 12.39
C ALA A 4 18.00 -37.57 12.95
N ASP A 5 16.96 -38.37 12.74
CA ASP A 5 16.82 -39.73 13.26
C ASP A 5 17.76 -40.72 12.53
N PRO A 6 18.72 -41.38 13.22
CA PRO A 6 19.69 -42.29 12.60
C PRO A 6 19.06 -43.52 11.92
N ALA A 7 17.78 -43.80 12.17
CA ALA A 7 17.02 -44.84 11.48
C ALA A 7 16.81 -44.54 9.97
N ILE A 8 16.79 -43.26 9.57
CA ILE A 8 16.61 -42.85 8.18
C ILE A 8 17.90 -43.09 7.37
N ILE A 9 19.07 -42.90 8.00
CA ILE A 9 20.38 -43.09 7.37
C ILE A 9 20.68 -44.59 7.17
N ALA A 10 20.29 -45.46 8.11
CA ALA A 10 20.47 -46.91 8.00
C ALA A 10 19.62 -47.53 6.88
N ARG A 11 18.40 -47.02 6.64
CA ARG A 11 17.56 -47.46 5.52
C ARG A 11 18.15 -47.07 4.17
N ALA A 12 18.72 -45.86 4.06
CA ALA A 12 19.36 -45.41 2.82
C ALA A 12 20.56 -46.29 2.40
N PHE A 13 21.35 -46.79 3.36
CA PHE A 13 22.48 -47.69 3.07
C PHE A 13 22.04 -49.13 2.73
N THR A 14 20.93 -49.60 3.29
CA THR A 14 20.42 -50.94 3.00
C THR A 14 19.80 -51.02 1.61
N ASP A 15 19.11 -49.97 1.17
CA ASP A 15 18.58 -49.85 -0.19
C ASP A 15 19.70 -49.66 -1.24
N LEU A 16 20.82 -49.04 -0.88
CA LEU A 16 22.02 -48.95 -1.73
C LEU A 16 22.75 -50.30 -1.88
N GLY A 17 22.73 -51.15 -0.86
CA GLY A 17 23.32 -52.50 -0.91
C GLY A 17 22.49 -53.51 -1.73
N ALA A 18 21.18 -53.32 -1.81
CA ALA A 18 20.28 -54.21 -2.54
C ALA A 18 20.20 -53.95 -4.06
N GLN A 19 20.77 -52.85 -4.55
CA GLN A 19 20.77 -52.45 -5.97
C GLN A 19 22.12 -52.64 -6.67
N ILE A 20 22.99 -53.55 -6.19
CA ILE A 20 24.17 -53.98 -6.93
C ILE A 20 23.81 -55.24 -7.72
N PRO A 21 23.37 -55.15 -8.98
CA PRO A 21 23.38 -56.32 -9.84
C PRO A 21 24.84 -56.69 -10.09
N LEU A 22 25.18 -57.94 -9.76
CA LEU A 22 26.36 -58.63 -10.26
C LEU A 22 26.30 -58.61 -11.81
N ILE A 23 27.02 -57.68 -12.46
CA ILE A 23 27.16 -57.68 -13.91
C ILE A 23 28.64 -57.85 -14.27
N SER A 24 29.02 -59.11 -14.43
CA SER A 24 30.08 -59.48 -15.37
C SER A 24 29.63 -59.13 -16.80
N ASN A 25 30.51 -58.46 -17.53
CA ASN A 25 30.60 -58.38 -19.00
C ASN A 25 29.44 -57.74 -19.79
N HIS A 26 29.55 -56.43 -20.07
CA HIS A 26 29.53 -55.85 -21.44
C HIS A 26 29.73 -54.31 -21.40
N PRO A 27 30.83 -53.76 -21.93
CA PRO A 27 31.10 -52.32 -21.84
C PRO A 27 30.74 -51.63 -23.16
N THR A 28 29.59 -50.95 -23.27
CA THR A 28 29.42 -49.70 -24.09
C THR A 28 27.98 -49.20 -24.22
N VAL A 29 26.93 -50.01 -24.03
CA VAL A 29 25.56 -49.60 -24.42
C VAL A 29 24.75 -48.94 -23.28
N GLN A 30 25.04 -49.24 -22.01
CA GLN A 30 24.26 -48.72 -20.87
C GLN A 30 24.64 -47.30 -20.40
N THR A 31 25.78 -46.76 -20.85
CA THR A 31 26.26 -45.43 -20.44
C THR A 31 25.60 -44.28 -21.20
N LEU A 32 25.14 -44.50 -22.44
CA LEU A 32 24.52 -43.43 -23.24
C LEU A 32 23.12 -43.05 -22.71
N ASP A 33 22.30 -44.05 -22.38
CA ASP A 33 20.94 -43.84 -21.82
C ASP A 33 20.99 -43.15 -20.44
N GLN A 34 21.95 -43.53 -19.58
CA GLN A 34 22.13 -42.86 -18.28
C GLN A 34 22.58 -41.41 -18.43
N VAL A 35 23.45 -41.11 -19.40
CA VAL A 35 23.91 -39.73 -19.68
C VAL A 35 22.77 -38.87 -20.26
N GLN A 36 21.93 -39.44 -21.13
CA GLN A 36 20.72 -38.76 -21.64
C GLN A 36 19.73 -38.45 -20.51
N ASN A 37 19.45 -39.42 -19.64
CA ASN A 37 18.59 -39.22 -18.46
C ASN A 37 19.14 -38.11 -17.54
N PHE A 38 20.45 -38.07 -17.33
CA PHE A 38 21.07 -37.04 -16.48
C PHE A 38 20.97 -35.63 -17.08
N GLN A 39 21.05 -35.51 -18.41
CA GLN A 39 20.85 -34.24 -19.10
C GLN A 39 19.40 -33.76 -19.01
N GLU A 40 18.42 -34.67 -19.14
CA GLU A 40 17.00 -34.34 -18.95
C GLU A 40 16.70 -33.90 -17.52
N VAL A 41 17.23 -34.60 -16.51
CA VAL A 41 17.06 -34.25 -15.10
C VAL A 41 17.68 -32.87 -14.80
N ARG A 42 18.86 -32.55 -15.33
CA ARG A 42 19.43 -31.19 -15.20
C ARG A 42 18.57 -30.13 -15.88
N GLY A 43 17.98 -30.44 -17.03
CA GLY A 43 17.04 -29.56 -17.72
C GLY A 43 15.72 -29.37 -16.95
N GLN A 44 15.26 -30.38 -16.23
CA GLN A 44 14.11 -30.28 -15.34
C GLN A 44 14.43 -29.43 -14.10
N PHE A 45 15.58 -29.64 -13.46
CA PHE A 45 16.02 -28.80 -12.33
C PHE A 45 16.15 -27.34 -12.72
N ARG A 46 16.71 -27.04 -13.90
CA ARG A 46 16.84 -25.66 -14.39
C ARG A 46 15.47 -24.99 -14.58
N ARG A 47 14.51 -25.72 -15.16
CA ARG A 47 13.13 -25.24 -15.31
C ARG A 47 12.43 -25.01 -13.97
N HIS A 48 12.63 -25.89 -13.00
CA HIS A 48 12.11 -25.70 -11.65
C HIS A 48 12.71 -24.47 -10.96
N ASP A 49 14.02 -24.24 -11.13
CA ASP A 49 14.70 -23.09 -10.53
C ASP A 49 14.20 -21.76 -11.13
N GLU A 50 13.97 -21.74 -12.44
CA GLU A 50 13.34 -20.62 -13.14
C GLU A 50 11.91 -20.36 -12.65
N GLN A 51 11.11 -21.42 -12.50
CA GLN A 51 9.75 -21.33 -11.95
C GLN A 51 9.73 -20.80 -10.51
N PHE A 52 10.66 -21.28 -9.67
CA PHE A 52 10.75 -20.85 -8.28
C PHE A 52 11.16 -19.39 -8.16
N THR A 53 12.14 -18.97 -8.96
CA THR A 53 12.56 -17.56 -9.03
C THR A 53 11.43 -16.67 -9.53
N GLN A 54 10.64 -17.14 -10.50
CA GLN A 54 9.48 -16.39 -10.99
C GLN A 54 8.39 -16.28 -9.92
N LEU A 55 8.11 -17.36 -9.19
CA LEU A 55 7.17 -17.36 -8.08
C LEU A 55 7.59 -16.38 -6.97
N GLN A 56 8.88 -16.36 -6.60
CA GLN A 56 9.41 -15.41 -5.62
C GLN A 56 9.17 -13.96 -6.06
N ARG A 57 9.49 -13.62 -7.31
CA ARG A 57 9.23 -12.26 -7.82
C ARG A 57 7.74 -11.90 -7.82
N THR A 58 6.86 -12.87 -8.10
CA THR A 58 5.41 -12.66 -8.03
C THR A 58 4.96 -12.40 -6.59
N LEU A 59 5.45 -13.17 -5.63
CA LEU A 59 5.16 -12.96 -4.20
C LEU A 59 5.66 -11.59 -3.72
N ASP A 60 6.90 -11.22 -4.04
CA ASP A 60 7.45 -9.89 -3.72
C ASP A 60 6.67 -8.75 -4.39
N GLY A 61 6.11 -9.01 -5.58
CA GLY A 61 5.22 -8.08 -6.27
C GLY A 61 3.88 -7.92 -5.55
N MET A 62 3.30 -9.03 -5.09
CA MET A 62 2.04 -9.04 -4.35
C MET A 62 2.17 -8.37 -2.98
N GLU A 63 3.24 -8.64 -2.24
CA GLU A 63 3.49 -8.00 -0.94
C GLU A 63 3.57 -6.48 -1.08
N ARG A 64 4.34 -5.99 -2.06
CA ARG A 64 4.42 -4.54 -2.35
C ARG A 64 3.07 -3.96 -2.76
N GLY A 65 2.28 -4.69 -3.55
CA GLY A 65 0.94 -4.26 -3.93
C GLY A 65 -0.03 -4.17 -2.75
N LEU A 66 0.04 -5.12 -1.82
CA LEU A 66 -0.78 -5.12 -0.61
C LEU A 66 -0.40 -3.97 0.34
N ASP A 67 0.89 -3.67 0.47
CA ASP A 67 1.35 -2.55 1.29
C ASP A 67 0.88 -1.20 0.76
N GLU A 68 0.92 -1.00 -0.57
CA GLU A 68 0.41 0.22 -1.19
C GLU A 68 -1.10 0.35 -0.99
N MET A 69 -1.84 -0.73 -1.26
CA MET A 69 -3.30 -0.76 -1.04
C MET A 69 -3.65 -0.46 0.42
N ARG A 70 -2.88 -1.00 1.38
CA ARG A 70 -3.08 -0.75 2.81
C ARG A 70 -2.84 0.72 3.16
N ARG A 71 -1.84 1.36 2.55
CA ARG A 71 -1.56 2.79 2.74
C ARG A 71 -2.69 3.65 2.19
N GLU A 72 -3.13 3.40 0.97
CA GLU A 72 -4.25 4.13 0.35
C GLU A 72 -5.54 3.98 1.16
N PHE A 73 -5.85 2.76 1.59
CA PHE A 73 -7.03 2.50 2.41
C PHE A 73 -6.99 3.27 3.73
N ARG A 74 -5.83 3.31 4.39
CA ARG A 74 -5.65 4.08 5.62
C ARG A 74 -5.84 5.58 5.40
N LEU A 75 -5.27 6.14 4.33
CA LEU A 75 -5.46 7.55 3.98
C LEU A 75 -6.95 7.88 3.74
N SER A 76 -7.67 6.98 3.08
CA SER A 76 -9.11 7.10 2.83
C SER A 76 -9.92 7.08 4.14
N LEU A 77 -9.62 6.15 5.05
CA LEU A 77 -10.27 6.11 6.37
C LEU A 77 -10.01 7.37 7.20
N ASP A 78 -8.78 7.87 7.19
CA ASP A 78 -8.41 9.10 7.90
C ASP A 78 -9.15 10.33 7.32
N GLN A 79 -9.47 10.32 6.02
CA GLN A 79 -10.27 11.37 5.38
C GLN A 79 -11.75 11.26 5.75
N ILE A 80 -12.33 10.06 5.67
CA ILE A 80 -13.75 9.82 6.03
C ILE A 80 -13.99 10.18 7.50
N SER A 81 -13.08 9.80 8.39
CA SER A 81 -13.19 10.12 9.81
C SER A 81 -13.21 11.63 10.03
N ARG A 82 -12.31 12.37 9.37
CA ARG A 82 -12.30 13.84 9.43
C ARG A 82 -13.60 14.43 8.89
N ASP A 83 -14.09 13.97 7.75
CA ASP A 83 -15.32 14.48 7.15
C ASP A 83 -16.55 14.23 8.05
N GLN A 84 -16.63 13.06 8.72
CA GLN A 84 -17.69 12.78 9.68
C GLN A 84 -17.65 13.72 10.88
N THR A 85 -16.45 14.04 11.41
CA THR A 85 -16.33 14.98 12.53
C THR A 85 -16.71 16.41 12.14
N LEU A 86 -16.49 16.80 10.88
CA LEU A 86 -16.83 18.13 10.37
C LEU A 86 -18.30 18.26 9.98
N LEU A 87 -19.01 17.17 9.72
CA LEU A 87 -20.36 17.20 9.18
C LEU A 87 -21.35 18.03 10.02
N PRO A 88 -21.45 17.89 11.36
CA PRO A 88 -22.38 18.71 12.15
C PRO A 88 -22.07 20.20 12.05
N LEU A 89 -20.79 20.57 12.01
CA LEU A 89 -20.34 21.95 11.85
C LEU A 89 -20.71 22.49 10.46
N ARG A 90 -20.47 21.70 9.41
CA ARG A 90 -20.78 22.10 8.03
C ARG A 90 -22.28 22.28 7.84
N LEU A 91 -23.11 21.42 8.42
CA LEU A 91 -24.57 21.56 8.42
C LEU A 91 -25.02 22.83 9.14
N TYR A 92 -24.44 23.11 10.31
CA TYR A 92 -24.72 24.34 11.04
C TYR A 92 -24.37 25.58 10.20
N ASN A 93 -23.14 25.65 9.71
CA ASN A 93 -22.66 26.79 8.93
C ASN A 93 -23.42 26.96 7.61
N ALA A 94 -23.83 25.87 6.96
CA ALA A 94 -24.68 25.90 5.77
C ALA A 94 -26.07 26.49 6.07
N SER A 95 -26.65 26.15 7.22
CA SER A 95 -27.98 26.64 7.63
C SER A 95 -27.99 28.10 8.09
N CYS A 96 -26.82 28.66 8.43
CA CYS A 96 -26.70 30.03 8.91
C CYS A 96 -26.90 31.07 7.80
N GLY A 97 -27.37 32.26 8.16
CA GLY A 97 -27.45 33.40 7.23
C GLY A 97 -26.08 34.00 6.91
N ASN A 98 -25.99 34.85 5.89
CA ASN A 98 -24.71 35.41 5.42
C ASN A 98 -23.96 36.25 6.45
N ILE A 99 -24.70 36.89 7.37
CA ILE A 99 -24.18 37.75 8.44
C ILE A 99 -23.94 37.01 9.77
N ALA A 100 -24.32 35.74 9.86
CA ALA A 100 -24.10 34.96 11.07
C ALA A 100 -22.63 34.50 11.14
N HIS A 101 -22.09 34.45 12.36
CA HIS A 101 -20.73 33.99 12.58
C HIS A 101 -20.60 32.49 12.28
N LEU A 102 -19.60 32.15 11.47
CA LEU A 102 -19.24 30.78 11.15
C LEU A 102 -18.56 30.12 12.36
N ARG A 103 -18.87 28.85 12.57
CA ARG A 103 -18.21 28.02 13.58
C ARG A 103 -17.00 27.31 13.00
N TYR A 104 -16.03 27.05 13.87
CA TYR A 104 -14.79 26.35 13.56
C TYR A 104 -14.71 25.00 14.27
N PRO A 105 -13.90 24.06 13.75
CA PRO A 105 -13.63 22.80 14.43
C PRO A 105 -13.04 23.03 15.81
N VAL A 106 -13.25 22.08 16.72
CA VAL A 106 -12.71 22.15 18.08
C VAL A 106 -11.19 22.28 18.03
N GLY A 107 -10.64 23.22 18.81
CA GLY A 107 -9.19 23.50 18.89
C GLY A 107 -8.69 24.54 17.88
N VAL A 108 -9.51 24.95 16.91
CA VAL A 108 -9.16 26.06 16.01
C VAL A 108 -9.44 27.40 16.69
N GLN A 109 -8.39 28.19 16.92
CA GLN A 109 -8.50 29.58 17.37
C GLN A 109 -8.33 30.50 16.18
N ALA A 110 -9.46 30.93 15.60
CA ALA A 110 -9.51 31.87 14.51
C ALA A 110 -10.45 33.03 14.85
N GLN A 111 -10.28 34.16 14.16
CA GLN A 111 -11.20 35.29 14.24
C GLN A 111 -12.62 34.84 13.87
N ALA A 112 -13.65 35.33 14.56
CA ALA A 112 -15.03 35.08 14.17
C ALA A 112 -15.35 35.81 12.84
N ILE A 113 -15.70 35.06 11.80
CA ILE A 113 -16.03 35.61 10.47
C ILE A 113 -17.46 35.28 10.08
N THR A 114 -18.02 36.03 9.14
CA THR A 114 -19.27 35.73 8.44
C THR A 114 -18.97 35.26 7.00
N ARG A 115 -20.00 34.83 6.24
CA ARG A 115 -19.80 34.52 4.80
C ARG A 115 -19.39 35.74 4.00
N ASP A 116 -20.00 36.88 4.30
CA ASP A 116 -19.69 38.13 3.59
C ASP A 116 -18.26 38.56 3.86
N ASN A 117 -17.75 38.37 5.09
CA ASN A 117 -16.33 38.61 5.36
C ASN A 117 -15.43 37.72 4.50
N LEU A 118 -15.75 36.44 4.36
CA LEU A 118 -14.97 35.49 3.56
C LEU A 118 -14.90 35.90 2.08
N LEU A 119 -15.97 36.49 1.53
CA LEU A 119 -16.00 37.04 0.18
C LEU A 119 -15.09 38.27 -0.01
N THR A 120 -14.72 38.97 1.06
CA THR A 120 -13.87 40.16 1.00
C THR A 120 -12.42 39.91 1.41
N PHE A 121 -12.10 38.72 1.94
CA PHE A 121 -10.77 38.41 2.47
C PHE A 121 -9.63 38.59 1.48
N THR A 122 -8.60 39.32 1.88
CA THR A 122 -7.33 39.47 1.17
C THR A 122 -6.57 38.14 1.08
N VAL A 123 -5.51 38.12 0.28
CA VAL A 123 -4.57 36.97 0.18
C VAL A 123 -4.07 36.57 1.57
N LEU A 124 -3.66 37.55 2.37
CA LEU A 124 -3.05 37.34 3.68
C LEU A 124 -4.05 36.74 4.68
N GLU A 125 -5.26 37.29 4.75
CA GLU A 125 -6.32 36.79 5.64
C GLU A 125 -6.74 35.36 5.26
N CYS A 126 -6.87 35.07 3.95
CA CYS A 126 -7.13 33.72 3.47
C CYS A 126 -6.02 32.75 3.88
N GLN A 127 -4.75 33.18 3.79
CA GLN A 127 -3.62 32.32 4.14
C GLN A 127 -3.55 32.07 5.64
N GLN A 128 -3.73 33.08 6.47
CA GLN A 128 -3.76 32.95 7.93
C GLN A 128 -4.89 32.02 8.38
N LEU A 129 -6.10 32.21 7.86
CA LEU A 129 -7.23 31.36 8.20
C LEU A 129 -7.00 29.93 7.73
N ALA A 130 -6.48 29.73 6.52
CA ALA A 130 -6.21 28.39 6.03
C ALA A 130 -5.12 27.66 6.84
N VAL A 131 -4.12 28.37 7.34
CA VAL A 131 -3.12 27.82 8.27
C VAL A 131 -3.79 27.42 9.59
N ALA A 132 -4.64 28.28 10.16
CA ALA A 132 -5.37 27.96 11.39
C ALA A 132 -6.30 26.74 11.24
N LEU A 133 -6.86 26.53 10.05
CA LEU A 133 -7.69 25.38 9.71
C LEU A 133 -6.89 24.13 9.30
N GLY A 134 -5.55 24.21 9.23
CA GLY A 134 -4.71 23.10 8.79
C GLY A 134 -4.96 22.69 7.32
N LEU A 135 -5.41 23.62 6.48
CA LEU A 135 -5.71 23.34 5.07
C LEU A 135 -4.42 23.17 4.27
N PRO A 136 -4.38 22.21 3.32
CA PRO A 136 -3.22 22.01 2.47
C PRO A 136 -2.91 23.27 1.65
N ALA A 137 -1.63 23.51 1.41
CA ALA A 137 -1.20 24.58 0.52
C ALA A 137 -1.74 24.33 -0.90
N LEU A 138 -2.17 25.40 -1.56
CA LEU A 138 -2.58 25.34 -2.95
C LEU A 138 -1.34 25.45 -3.87
N LEU A 139 -1.48 24.95 -5.10
CA LEU A 139 -0.42 25.01 -6.12
C LEU A 139 -0.04 26.47 -6.45
N PRO A 140 1.21 26.73 -6.88
CA PRO A 140 1.56 28.05 -7.38
C PRO A 140 0.62 28.45 -8.54
N ASN A 141 0.20 29.73 -8.56
CA ASN A 141 -0.77 30.34 -9.50
C ASN A 141 -2.27 30.24 -9.14
N VAL A 142 -2.66 29.70 -7.99
CA VAL A 142 -4.06 29.82 -7.54
C VAL A 142 -4.44 31.26 -7.20
N THR A 143 -5.70 31.59 -7.48
CA THR A 143 -6.25 32.90 -7.14
C THR A 143 -6.68 32.94 -5.67
N VAL A 144 -6.85 34.16 -5.13
CA VAL A 144 -7.46 34.34 -3.81
C VAL A 144 -8.86 33.72 -3.75
N MET A 145 -9.60 33.78 -4.86
CA MET A 145 -10.94 33.18 -4.96
C MET A 145 -10.90 31.66 -4.75
N ASP A 146 -9.90 30.97 -5.29
CA ASP A 146 -9.74 29.52 -5.09
C ASP A 146 -9.47 29.19 -3.63
N ARG A 147 -8.65 30.01 -2.96
CA ARG A 147 -8.40 29.85 -1.52
C ARG A 147 -9.65 30.11 -0.68
N ARG A 148 -10.43 31.14 -1.01
CA ARG A 148 -11.72 31.40 -0.36
C ARG A 148 -12.68 30.24 -0.55
N LYS A 149 -12.77 29.67 -1.76
CA LYS A 149 -13.61 28.49 -2.05
C LYS A 149 -13.17 27.26 -1.26
N GLN A 150 -11.87 27.03 -1.11
CA GLN A 150 -11.35 25.94 -0.31
C GLN A 150 -11.74 26.08 1.17
N ILE A 151 -11.60 27.28 1.74
CA ILE A 151 -12.02 27.59 3.12
C ILE A 151 -13.54 27.43 3.26
N ALA A 152 -14.30 27.98 2.32
CA ALA A 152 -15.76 27.89 2.30
C ALA A 152 -16.23 26.44 2.28
N SER A 153 -15.67 25.63 1.38
CA SER A 153 -15.97 24.20 1.26
C SER A 153 -15.67 23.46 2.57
N TYR A 154 -14.51 23.70 3.18
CA TYR A 154 -14.13 23.10 4.46
C TYR A 154 -15.10 23.45 5.59
N LEU A 155 -15.51 24.72 5.68
CA LEU A 155 -16.45 25.20 6.68
C LEU A 155 -17.92 24.84 6.37
N GLY A 156 -18.22 24.32 5.17
CA GLY A 156 -19.57 23.95 4.77
C GLY A 156 -20.43 25.13 4.32
N VAL A 157 -19.83 26.17 3.73
CA VAL A 157 -20.54 27.33 3.18
C VAL A 157 -20.28 27.46 1.69
N SER A 158 -21.25 28.04 0.97
CA SER A 158 -21.12 28.44 -0.42
C SER A 158 -20.82 29.93 -0.52
N ILE A 159 -19.91 30.29 -1.43
CA ILE A 159 -19.53 31.67 -1.76
C ILE A 159 -19.39 31.83 -3.27
#